data_AF-A0A8T6IEY3-F1
#
_entry.id   AF-A0A8T6IEY3-F1
#
_cell.length_a   1.000
_cell.length_b   1.000
_cell.length_c   1.000
_cell.angle_alpha   90.00
_cell.angle_beta   90.00
_cell.angle_gamma   90.00
#
_symmetry.space_group_name_H-M   'P 1'
#
loop_
_entity.id
_entity.type
_entity.pdbx_description
1 polymer ?
#
loop_
_entity_poly.entity_id
_entity_poly.type
_entity_poly.pdbx_seq_one_letter_code
_entity_poly.pdbx_strand_id
1 'polypeptide(L)'
;LGGKTDDLHGAPLELTAYVKALHDGRLKMLAMVKGASLNLGPMARLVVDGIDIVVASNRSQTFDIGPFLAVGIDVTSYPIVALKSSNHFRAGFQDLAGTIVTADPPGLTTHRIETFERRRAPEPLWPVDPAAEYESR
;
A
#
# COMPACT_ATOMS: atom_id res chain seq x y z
N LEU A 1 -14.18 -2.69 4.48
CA LEU A 1 -13.07 -2.03 3.76
C LEU A 1 -11.79 -2.79 4.08
N GLY A 2 -10.95 -3.10 3.09
CA GLY A 2 -9.72 -3.89 3.30
C GLY A 2 -9.97 -5.32 3.82
N GLY A 3 -8.89 -6.07 4.05
CA GLY A 3 -8.90 -7.35 4.80
C GLY A 3 -9.63 -8.52 4.15
N LYS A 4 -9.91 -8.49 2.82
CA LYS A 4 -10.77 -9.50 2.16
C LYS A 4 -10.02 -10.62 1.43
N THR A 5 -8.68 -10.64 1.49
CA THR A 5 -7.87 -11.56 0.66
C THR A 5 -7.36 -12.76 1.46
N ASP A 6 -6.99 -12.54 2.71
CA ASP A 6 -6.45 -13.52 3.65
C ASP A 6 -6.60 -12.97 5.08
N ASP A 7 -6.21 -13.76 6.08
CA ASP A 7 -6.34 -13.43 7.50
C ASP A 7 -5.10 -12.74 8.09
N LEU A 8 -4.08 -12.41 7.28
CA LEU A 8 -2.82 -11.83 7.75
C LEU A 8 -2.88 -10.31 7.88
N HIS A 9 -3.85 -9.66 7.23
CA HIS A 9 -3.97 -8.20 7.18
C HIS A 9 -5.01 -7.63 8.15
N GLY A 10 -5.55 -8.47 9.04
CA GLY A 10 -6.65 -8.13 9.94
C GLY A 10 -8.04 -8.27 9.29
N ALA A 11 -9.07 -8.20 10.12
CA ALA A 11 -10.45 -8.33 9.67
C ALA A 11 -10.89 -7.15 8.78
N PRO A 12 -11.76 -7.38 7.77
CA PRO A 12 -12.41 -6.30 7.05
C PRO A 12 -13.11 -5.31 7.98
N LEU A 13 -12.99 -4.02 7.69
CA LEU A 13 -13.69 -3.00 8.47
C LEU A 13 -15.13 -2.80 7.98
N GLU A 14 -16.11 -2.92 8.87
CA GLU A 14 -17.48 -2.46 8.62
C GLU A 14 -17.60 -0.99 9.02
N LEU A 15 -18.06 -0.16 8.09
CA LEU A 15 -18.07 1.30 8.27
C LEU A 15 -19.18 1.94 7.43
N THR A 16 -19.76 3.02 7.96
CA THR A 16 -20.57 3.96 7.20
C THR A 16 -19.66 5.04 6.63
N ALA A 17 -19.67 5.22 5.31
CA ALA A 17 -18.82 6.19 4.64
C ALA A 17 -19.64 7.12 3.75
N TYR A 18 -19.23 8.39 3.70
CA TYR A 18 -19.71 9.31 2.68
C TYR A 18 -18.88 9.13 1.40
N VAL A 19 -19.55 8.83 0.28
CA VAL A 19 -18.91 8.76 -1.04
C VAL A 19 -18.78 10.17 -1.59
N LYS A 20 -17.60 10.77 -1.46
CA LYS A 20 -17.36 12.17 -1.82
C LYS A 20 -17.05 12.39 -3.29
N ALA A 21 -16.43 11.42 -3.95
CA ALA A 21 -16.14 11.47 -5.37
C ALA A 21 -16.01 10.06 -5.97
N LEU A 22 -16.27 9.95 -7.28
CA LEU A 22 -16.12 8.75 -8.09
C LEU A 22 -15.24 9.05 -9.31
N HIS A 23 -14.47 8.06 -9.77
CA HIS A 23 -13.66 8.16 -10.98
C HIS A 23 -13.62 6.79 -11.70
N ASP A 24 -13.42 6.76 -13.02
CA ASP A 24 -13.42 5.51 -13.81
C ASP A 24 -12.09 4.73 -13.76
N GLY A 25 -11.11 5.27 -13.03
CA GLY A 25 -9.76 4.74 -12.85
C GLY A 25 -8.81 4.85 -14.03
N ARG A 26 -9.19 5.46 -15.15
CA ARG A 26 -8.31 5.63 -16.31
C ARG A 26 -7.48 6.90 -16.17
N LEU A 27 -6.18 6.72 -15.92
CA LEU A 27 -5.26 7.79 -15.56
C LEU A 27 -3.99 7.74 -16.39
N LYS A 28 -3.22 8.82 -16.33
CA LYS A 28 -1.83 8.87 -16.79
C LYS A 28 -0.90 9.01 -15.59
N MET A 29 0.14 8.20 -15.56
CA MET A 29 1.17 8.31 -14.52
C MET A 29 1.92 9.64 -14.68
N LEU A 30 2.26 10.26 -13.55
CA LEU A 30 2.95 11.55 -13.46
C LEU A 30 4.43 11.38 -13.05
N ALA A 31 4.78 10.27 -12.39
CA ALA A 31 6.09 10.00 -11.80
C ALA A 31 6.82 8.78 -12.42
N MET A 32 6.91 7.64 -11.71
CA MET A 32 7.82 6.50 -11.98
C MET A 32 7.79 5.93 -13.40
N VAL A 33 6.69 6.13 -14.14
CA VAL A 33 6.55 5.80 -15.57
C VAL A 33 5.71 6.88 -16.26
N LYS A 34 6.15 8.14 -16.14
CA LYS A 34 5.39 9.32 -16.60
C LYS A 34 4.84 9.14 -18.03
N GLY A 35 3.54 9.42 -18.19
CA GLY A 35 2.81 9.30 -19.46
C GLY A 35 2.23 7.91 -19.75
N ALA A 36 2.64 6.87 -19.01
CA ALA A 36 2.04 5.55 -19.13
C ALA A 36 0.55 5.56 -18.72
N SER A 37 -0.24 4.74 -19.40
CA SER A 37 -1.65 4.52 -19.04
C SER A 37 -1.73 3.66 -17.78
N LEU A 38 -2.55 4.10 -16.82
CA LEU A 38 -2.90 3.37 -15.61
C LEU A 38 -4.41 3.13 -15.61
N ASN A 39 -4.85 1.91 -15.30
CA ASN A 39 -6.27 1.57 -15.16
C ASN A 39 -6.54 0.91 -13.81
N LEU A 40 -7.03 1.70 -12.87
CA LEU A 40 -7.42 1.24 -11.53
C LEU A 40 -8.87 0.70 -11.47
N GLY A 41 -9.61 0.76 -12.59
CA GLY A 41 -11.05 0.48 -12.62
C GLY A 41 -11.86 1.48 -11.79
N PRO A 42 -13.17 1.26 -11.55
CA PRO A 42 -13.96 2.16 -10.71
C PRO A 42 -13.28 2.50 -9.39
N MET A 43 -13.14 3.81 -9.13
CA MET A 43 -12.53 4.38 -7.94
C MET A 43 -13.56 5.20 -7.16
N ALA A 44 -13.37 5.27 -5.85
CA ALA A 44 -14.12 6.15 -4.99
C ALA A 44 -13.22 6.80 -3.93
N ARG A 45 -13.54 8.05 -3.60
CA ARG A 45 -13.08 8.71 -2.38
C ARG A 45 -14.18 8.55 -1.32
N LEU A 46 -13.85 7.80 -0.28
CA LEU A 46 -14.70 7.59 0.88
C LEU A 46 -14.25 8.51 2.01
N VAL A 47 -15.19 9.09 2.73
CA VAL A 47 -14.95 9.88 3.93
C VAL A 47 -15.54 9.16 5.14
N VAL A 48 -14.71 8.89 6.15
CA VAL A 48 -15.10 8.26 7.42
C VAL A 48 -14.40 9.01 8.53
N ASP A 49 -15.14 9.57 9.49
CA ASP A 49 -14.58 10.25 10.66
C ASP A 49 -13.46 11.27 10.36
N GLY A 50 -13.63 12.03 9.26
CA GLY A 50 -12.64 13.02 8.80
C GLY A 50 -11.45 12.44 8.02
N ILE A 51 -11.40 11.13 7.79
CA ILE A 51 -10.36 10.44 7.03
C ILE A 51 -10.84 10.26 5.59
N ASP A 52 -9.99 10.65 4.64
CA ASP A 52 -10.18 10.40 3.21
C ASP A 52 -9.49 9.10 2.78
N ILE A 53 -10.26 8.20 2.18
CA ILE A 53 -9.82 6.87 1.77
C ILE A 53 -10.08 6.71 0.27
N VAL A 54 -9.01 6.45 -0.48
CA VAL A 54 -9.11 6.12 -1.91
C VAL A 54 -9.24 4.61 -2.05
N VAL A 55 -10.31 4.15 -2.69
CA VAL A 55 -10.50 2.74 -3.07
C VAL A 55 -10.59 2.61 -4.58
N ALA A 56 -10.15 1.46 -5.09
CA ALA A 56 -10.18 1.11 -6.50
C ALA A 56 -10.55 -0.37 -6.66
N SER A 57 -11.20 -0.72 -7.78
CA SER A 57 -11.60 -2.11 -8.05
C SER A 57 -10.43 -3.00 -8.47
N ASN A 58 -9.41 -2.43 -9.14
CA ASN A 58 -8.25 -3.18 -9.61
C ASN A 58 -7.08 -3.02 -8.64
N ARG A 59 -6.43 -4.14 -8.30
CA ARG A 59 -5.23 -4.15 -7.47
C ARG A 59 -4.06 -3.51 -8.21
N SER A 60 -3.46 -2.49 -7.61
CA SER A 60 -2.23 -1.84 -8.06
C SER A 60 -1.44 -1.31 -6.87
N GLN A 61 -0.15 -1.04 -7.04
CA GLN A 61 0.63 -0.33 -6.03
C GLN A 61 0.42 1.19 -6.17
N THR A 62 0.61 1.91 -5.07
CA THR A 62 0.58 3.37 -5.07
C THR A 62 1.95 3.93 -5.43
N PHE A 63 2.13 4.24 -6.71
CA PHE A 63 3.36 4.81 -7.27
C PHE A 63 3.33 6.35 -7.38
N ASP A 64 2.13 6.91 -7.41
CA ASP A 64 1.84 8.20 -8.01
C ASP A 64 0.74 8.93 -7.26
N ILE A 65 0.73 10.27 -7.32
CA ILE A 65 -0.31 11.12 -6.74
C ILE A 65 -1.56 11.21 -7.63
N GLY A 66 -1.47 10.86 -8.90
CA GLY A 66 -2.56 10.92 -9.88
C GLY A 66 -3.88 10.27 -9.40
N PRO A 67 -3.86 9.05 -8.80
CA PRO A 67 -5.05 8.44 -8.21
C PRO A 67 -5.75 9.28 -7.13
N PHE A 68 -4.99 10.08 -6.36
CA PHE A 68 -5.54 10.98 -5.34
C PHE A 68 -6.15 12.22 -5.99
N LEU A 69 -5.41 12.84 -6.93
CA LEU A 69 -5.88 14.02 -7.68
C LEU A 69 -7.17 13.72 -8.45
N ALA A 70 -7.28 12.52 -9.05
CA ALA A 70 -8.43 12.06 -9.80
C ALA A 70 -9.74 12.06 -9.00
N VAL A 71 -9.65 11.95 -7.67
CA VAL A 71 -10.79 12.00 -6.76
C VAL A 71 -10.79 13.27 -5.89
N GLY A 72 -10.10 14.32 -6.35
CA GLY A 72 -10.09 15.65 -5.75
C GLY A 72 -9.29 15.74 -4.45
N ILE A 73 -8.27 14.90 -4.27
CA ILE A 73 -7.34 14.95 -3.14
C ILE A 73 -6.01 15.54 -3.61
N ASP A 74 -5.72 16.74 -3.14
CA ASP A 74 -4.35 17.28 -3.15
C ASP A 74 -3.63 16.80 -1.89
N VAL A 75 -2.69 15.86 -2.06
CA VAL A 75 -1.95 15.23 -0.95
C VAL A 75 -1.09 16.21 -0.17
N THR A 76 -0.74 17.38 -0.73
CA THR A 76 0.04 18.41 -0.05
C THR A 76 -0.77 19.19 0.99
N SER A 77 -2.10 19.10 0.91
CA SER A 77 -3.02 19.71 1.87
C SER A 77 -3.30 18.85 3.12
N TYR A 78 -2.71 17.66 3.20
CA TYR A 78 -2.92 16.72 4.31
C TYR A 78 -1.70 16.70 5.23
N PRO A 79 -1.90 16.67 6.57
CA PRO A 79 -0.79 16.53 7.51
C PRO A 79 -0.16 15.14 7.44
N ILE A 80 -0.92 14.12 7.05
CA ILE A 80 -0.48 12.71 6.98
C ILE A 80 -1.11 12.07 5.75
N VAL A 81 -0.28 11.34 4.99
CA VAL A 81 -0.73 10.50 3.87
C VAL A 81 -0.23 9.07 4.11
N ALA A 82 -1.14 8.14 4.36
CA ALA A 82 -0.82 6.74 4.58
C ALA A 82 -0.83 5.97 3.25
N LEU A 83 0.27 5.28 2.93
CA LEU A 83 0.45 4.56 1.67
C LEU A 83 0.80 3.09 1.94
N LYS A 84 0.13 2.16 1.25
CA LYS A 84 0.51 0.73 1.29
C LYS A 84 1.63 0.47 0.26
N SER A 85 2.86 0.83 0.62
CA SER A 85 4.04 0.66 -0.23
C SER A 85 5.30 0.64 0.62
N SER A 86 6.35 -0.07 0.19
CA SER A 86 7.64 -0.10 0.88
C SER A 86 8.65 0.88 0.28
N ASN A 87 8.66 1.05 -1.05
CA ASN A 87 9.70 1.83 -1.73
C ASN A 87 9.18 2.67 -2.91
N HIS A 88 8.43 2.07 -3.84
CA HIS A 88 8.12 2.72 -5.12
C HIS A 88 7.23 3.97 -5.01
N PHE A 89 6.54 4.18 -3.87
CA PHE A 89 5.82 5.43 -3.63
C PHE A 89 6.73 6.66 -3.65
N ARG A 90 8.02 6.50 -3.31
CA ARG A 90 8.98 7.60 -3.27
C ARG A 90 9.06 8.36 -4.60
N ALA A 91 8.86 7.68 -5.72
CA ALA A 91 8.86 8.32 -7.04
C ALA A 91 7.82 9.46 -7.16
N GLY A 92 6.63 9.30 -6.56
CA GLY A 92 5.57 10.31 -6.63
C GLY A 92 5.44 11.21 -5.40
N PHE A 93 5.99 10.78 -4.25
CA PHE A 93 5.70 11.40 -2.96
C PHE A 93 6.94 11.94 -2.23
N GLN A 94 8.16 11.51 -2.60
CA GLN A 94 9.35 11.85 -1.81
C GLN A 94 9.60 13.35 -1.74
N ASP A 95 9.44 14.05 -2.87
CA ASP A 95 9.67 15.50 -2.95
C ASP A 95 8.51 16.32 -2.35
N LEU A 96 7.38 15.68 -2.05
CA LEU A 96 6.20 16.30 -1.42
C LEU A 96 6.19 16.13 0.10
N ALA A 97 6.88 15.11 0.61
CA ALA A 97 6.83 14.74 2.01
C ALA A 97 7.92 15.46 2.82
N GLY A 98 7.53 16.13 3.92
CA GLY A 98 8.50 16.67 4.89
C GLY A 98 9.20 15.59 5.71
N THR A 99 8.55 14.45 5.95
CA THR A 99 9.12 13.30 6.66
C THR A 99 8.47 12.02 6.16
N ILE A 100 9.27 10.95 6.03
CA ILE A 100 8.78 9.62 5.66
C ILE A 100 9.00 8.69 6.85
N VAL A 101 7.90 8.17 7.40
CA VAL A 101 7.90 7.19 8.47
C VAL A 101 7.50 5.83 7.90
N THR A 102 8.41 4.86 7.97
CA THR A 102 8.12 3.48 7.59
C THR A 102 7.43 2.75 8.73
N ALA A 103 6.37 2.00 8.43
CA ALA A 103 5.67 1.15 9.39
C ALA A 103 5.73 -0.31 8.93
N ASP A 104 5.82 -1.24 9.88
CA ASP A 104 5.77 -2.69 9.66
C ASP A 104 4.50 -3.27 10.30
N PRO A 105 3.30 -3.03 9.71
CA PRO A 105 2.07 -3.63 10.20
C PRO A 105 2.01 -5.13 9.86
N PRO A 106 1.18 -5.91 10.57
CA PRO A 106 0.90 -7.30 10.20
C PRO A 106 0.47 -7.43 8.74
N GLY A 107 0.88 -8.51 8.08
CA GLY A 107 0.51 -8.81 6.70
C GLY A 107 1.57 -9.61 5.95
N LEU A 108 1.30 -9.93 4.69
CA LEU A 108 2.19 -10.72 3.83
C LEU A 108 3.56 -10.08 3.57
N THR A 109 3.68 -8.78 3.80
CA THR A 109 4.90 -8.01 3.53
C THR A 109 5.59 -7.54 4.80
N THR A 110 5.30 -8.14 5.96
CA THR A 110 5.98 -7.78 7.21
C THR A 110 7.46 -8.19 7.17
N HIS A 111 8.30 -7.48 7.92
CA HIS A 111 9.71 -7.87 8.10
C HIS A 111 9.88 -8.98 9.14
N ARG A 112 8.83 -9.29 9.90
CA ARG A 112 8.75 -10.36 10.91
C ARG A 112 8.61 -11.73 10.23
N ILE A 113 9.64 -12.17 9.51
CA ILE A 113 9.56 -13.38 8.68
C ILE A 113 9.29 -14.67 9.46
N GLU A 114 9.55 -14.69 10.77
CA GLU A 114 9.27 -15.80 11.67
C GLU A 114 7.77 -16.05 11.89
N THR A 115 6.89 -15.12 11.51
CA THR A 115 5.43 -15.31 11.65
C THR A 115 4.84 -16.21 10.57
N PHE A 116 5.60 -16.53 9.51
CA PHE A 116 5.10 -17.33 8.40
C PHE A 116 5.34 -18.83 8.63
N GLU A 117 4.30 -19.65 8.44
CA GLU A 117 4.44 -21.10 8.39
C GLU A 117 5.30 -21.50 7.18
N ARG A 118 6.32 -22.33 7.39
CA ARG A 118 7.23 -22.79 6.32
C ARG A 118 7.11 -24.29 6.15
N ARG A 119 6.60 -24.72 4.99
CA ARG A 119 6.41 -26.15 4.69
C ARG A 119 7.52 -26.78 3.84
N ARG A 120 8.31 -25.95 3.15
CA ARG A 120 9.31 -26.39 2.16
C ARG A 120 10.62 -25.59 2.25
N ALA A 121 10.85 -24.93 3.38
CA ALA A 121 12.10 -24.21 3.57
C ALA A 121 13.23 -25.21 3.90
N PRO A 122 14.46 -24.97 3.42
CA PRO A 122 15.63 -25.72 3.87
C PRO A 122 15.86 -25.46 5.36
N GLU A 123 16.30 -26.47 6.10
CA GLU A 123 16.66 -26.38 7.52
C GLU A 123 18.14 -26.74 7.70
N PRO A 124 18.90 -26.01 8.53
CA PRO A 124 18.50 -24.82 9.30
C PRO A 124 18.38 -23.53 8.44
N LEU A 125 17.43 -22.64 8.75
CA LEU A 125 17.15 -21.41 7.99
C LEU A 125 17.46 -20.12 8.78
N TRP A 126 18.48 -19.37 8.38
CA TRP A 126 18.76 -18.04 8.93
C TRP A 126 17.70 -17.02 8.47
N PRO A 127 17.24 -16.07 9.30
CA PRO A 127 17.58 -15.80 10.71
C PRO A 127 16.65 -16.49 11.72
N VAL A 128 15.81 -17.45 11.31
CA VAL A 128 14.78 -18.02 12.20
C VAL A 128 15.27 -19.21 12.99
N ASP A 129 16.17 -19.99 12.41
CA ASP A 129 16.87 -21.05 13.10
C ASP A 129 18.25 -20.56 13.54
N PRO A 130 18.56 -20.53 14.85
CA PRO A 130 19.87 -20.13 15.35
C PRO A 130 20.99 -21.12 15.00
N ALA A 131 20.67 -22.36 14.61
CA ALA A 131 21.64 -23.34 14.11
C ALA A 131 22.03 -23.10 12.65
N ALA A 132 21.46 -22.10 11.98
CA ALA A 132 21.79 -21.80 10.60
C ALA A 132 23.18 -21.20 10.47
N GLU A 133 24.08 -21.95 9.83
CA GLU A 133 25.45 -21.53 9.54
C GLU A 133 25.61 -21.20 8.04
N TYR A 134 26.44 -20.20 7.76
CA TYR A 134 26.85 -19.85 6.39
C TYR A 134 28.26 -20.39 6.14
N GLU A 135 28.39 -21.35 5.22
CA GLU A 135 29.68 -21.81 4.72
C GLU A 135 30.03 -21.06 3.43
N SER A 136 31.04 -20.18 3.48
CA SER A 136 31.60 -19.60 2.25
C SER A 136 32.38 -20.67 1.49
N ARG A 137 31.98 -20.95 0.25
CA ARG A 137 32.76 -21.79 -0.67
C ARG A 137 33.86 -21.00 -1.36
#